data_AF-A0A7C3RR51-F1
#
_entry.id   AF-A0A7C3RR51-F1
#
_cell.length_a   1.000
_cell.length_b   1.000
_cell.length_c   1.000
_cell.angle_alpha   90.00
_cell.angle_beta   90.00
_cell.angle_gamma   90.00
#
_symmetry.space_group_name_H-M   'P 1'
#
loop_
_entity.id
_entity.type
_entity.pdbx_description
1 polymer ?
#
loop_
_entity_poly.entity_id
_entity_poly.type
_entity_poly.pdbx_seq_one_letter_code
_entity_poly.pdbx_strand_id
1 'polypeptide(L)'
;MYPQNSGKLRPKISSHYREAVLNASIALVDYVKRMSGLNSLDGSALMASVFSPKKSKLALNDLSGETEKDEQAGFMHLFMGAVLALRNPRAHAIFDDSPEMALDYIAFLSRLAKRLDSGARV
;
A
#
# COMPACT_ATOMS: atom_id res chain seq x y z
N MET A 1 -20.69 -19.02 -12.24
CA MET A 1 -21.58 -19.96 -11.52
C MET A 1 -20.91 -20.28 -10.19
N TYR A 2 -21.38 -19.72 -9.07
CA TYR A 2 -20.79 -19.99 -7.75
C TYR A 2 -21.42 -21.26 -7.17
N PRO A 3 -20.64 -22.21 -6.63
CA PRO A 3 -21.23 -23.38 -5.99
C PRO A 3 -21.85 -23.01 -4.64
N GLN A 4 -23.07 -23.49 -4.43
CA GLN A 4 -23.73 -23.54 -3.14
C GLN A 4 -22.97 -24.52 -2.25
N ASN A 5 -22.35 -24.04 -1.16
CA ASN A 5 -21.66 -24.91 -0.20
C ASN A 5 -22.52 -25.15 1.04
N SER A 6 -22.99 -26.39 1.14
CA SER A 6 -23.50 -27.03 2.36
C SER A 6 -22.34 -27.41 3.28
N GLY A 7 -22.46 -27.11 4.59
CA GLY A 7 -21.64 -27.70 5.65
C GLY A 7 -20.39 -26.91 6.07
N LYS A 8 -20.41 -26.42 7.32
CA LYS A 8 -19.31 -25.81 8.11
C LYS A 8 -18.16 -25.15 7.31
N LEU A 9 -18.22 -23.82 7.23
CA LEU A 9 -17.14 -22.98 6.72
C LEU A 9 -15.86 -23.21 7.55
N ARG A 10 -14.87 -23.90 6.97
CA ARG A 10 -13.53 -23.99 7.54
C ARG A 10 -12.66 -22.90 6.90
N PRO A 11 -11.96 -22.05 7.67
CA PRO A 11 -10.99 -21.12 7.10
C PRO A 11 -9.96 -21.92 6.29
N LYS A 12 -9.75 -21.54 5.04
CA LYS A 12 -8.68 -22.10 4.21
C LYS A 12 -7.35 -21.45 4.63
N ILE A 13 -6.24 -22.16 4.59
CA ILE A 13 -4.91 -21.58 4.87
C ILE A 13 -4.63 -20.36 3.97
N SER A 14 -5.16 -20.35 2.74
CA SER A 14 -5.10 -19.19 1.83
C SER A 14 -5.79 -17.93 2.35
N SER A 15 -6.73 -18.03 3.30
CA SER A 15 -7.30 -16.85 3.95
C SER A 15 -6.26 -16.09 4.77
N HIS A 16 -5.26 -16.78 5.34
CA HIS A 16 -4.19 -16.15 6.10
C HIS A 16 -3.20 -15.40 5.21
N TYR A 17 -2.94 -15.88 3.99
CA TYR A 17 -2.08 -15.19 3.02
C TYR A 17 -2.73 -13.89 2.55
N ARG A 18 -4.03 -13.94 2.23
CA ARG A 18 -4.82 -12.74 1.94
C ARG A 18 -4.78 -11.74 3.09
N GLU A 19 -5.00 -12.21 4.31
CA GLU A 19 -4.95 -11.36 5.51
C GLU A 19 -3.57 -10.76 5.75
N ALA A 20 -2.50 -11.51 5.50
CA ALA A 20 -1.14 -11.02 5.62
C ALA A 20 -0.89 -9.85 4.64
N VAL A 21 -1.30 -9.98 3.37
CA VAL A 21 -1.18 -8.91 2.38
C VAL A 21 -2.05 -7.70 2.75
N LEU A 22 -3.30 -7.94 3.17
CA LEU A 22 -4.20 -6.88 3.60
C LEU A 22 -3.62 -6.12 4.80
N ASN A 23 -3.19 -6.82 5.84
CA ASN A 23 -2.65 -6.21 7.05
C ASN A 23 -1.34 -5.46 6.78
N ALA A 24 -0.46 -5.99 5.93
CA ALA A 24 0.75 -5.29 5.50
C ALA A 24 0.40 -3.98 4.75
N SER A 25 -0.62 -4.01 3.89
CA SER A 25 -1.05 -2.81 3.16
C SER A 25 -1.70 -1.76 4.08
N ILE A 26 -2.45 -2.17 5.10
CA ILE A 26 -3.01 -1.28 6.13
C ILE A 26 -1.86 -0.65 6.94
N ALA A 27 -0.88 -1.45 7.35
CA ALA A 27 0.30 -0.98 8.08
C ALA A 27 1.08 0.07 7.28
N LEU A 28 1.23 -0.10 5.96
CA LEU A 28 1.87 0.89 5.09
C LEU A 28 1.08 2.22 5.07
N VAL A 29 -0.24 2.16 4.94
CA VAL A 29 -1.11 3.35 4.96
C VAL A 29 -1.00 4.09 6.29
N ASP A 30 -1.07 3.36 7.40
CA ASP A 30 -0.94 3.93 8.74
C ASP A 30 0.46 4.52 8.97
N TYR A 31 1.49 3.90 8.39
CA TYR A 31 2.84 4.45 8.47
C TYR A 31 2.96 5.78 7.73
N VAL A 32 2.39 5.89 6.53
CA VAL A 32 2.31 7.15 5.78
C VAL A 32 1.53 8.22 6.58
N LYS A 33 0.41 7.87 7.21
CA LYS A 33 -0.34 8.81 8.07
C LYS A 33 0.51 9.34 9.21
N ARG A 34 1.22 8.46 9.94
CA ARG A 34 2.10 8.84 11.05
C ARG A 34 3.24 9.76 10.58
N MET A 35 3.90 9.40 9.49
CA MET A 35 5.03 10.16 8.96
C MET A 35 4.60 11.52 8.42
N SER A 36 3.47 11.60 7.71
CA SER A 36 2.98 12.85 7.13
C SER A 36 2.23 13.74 8.13
N GLY A 37 1.67 13.17 9.19
CA GLY A 37 0.72 13.83 10.08
C GLY A 37 -0.67 14.03 9.46
N LEU A 38 -0.92 13.53 8.24
CA LEU A 38 -2.17 13.74 7.51
C LEU A 38 -3.18 12.62 7.79
N ASN A 39 -3.91 12.74 8.89
CA ASN A 39 -4.88 11.72 9.33
C ASN A 39 -6.29 11.87 8.72
N SER A 40 -6.58 12.99 8.07
CA SER A 40 -7.90 13.28 7.49
C SER A 40 -8.16 12.58 6.15
N LEU A 41 -7.13 11.98 5.54
CA LEU A 41 -7.22 11.27 4.26
C LEU A 41 -6.86 9.79 4.43
N ASP A 42 -7.31 8.95 3.49
CA ASP A 42 -7.00 7.54 3.44
C ASP A 42 -6.75 7.08 1.99
N GLY A 43 -6.18 5.89 1.85
CA GLY A 43 -6.06 5.19 0.59
C GLY A 43 -5.24 5.94 -0.45
N SER A 44 -5.65 5.88 -1.72
CA SER A 44 -4.93 6.53 -2.82
C SER A 44 -4.95 8.05 -2.72
N ALA A 45 -6.01 8.65 -2.17
CA ALA A 45 -6.09 10.09 -1.95
C ALA A 45 -5.03 10.58 -0.95
N LEU A 46 -4.79 9.82 0.13
CA LEU A 46 -3.68 10.08 1.05
C LEU A 46 -2.34 10.05 0.31
N MET A 47 -2.07 8.99 -0.45
CA MET A 47 -0.79 8.82 -1.16
C MET A 47 -0.54 9.95 -2.17
N ALA A 48 -1.55 10.31 -2.95
CA ALA A 48 -1.49 11.42 -3.91
C ALA A 48 -1.21 12.76 -3.21
N SER A 49 -1.87 13.02 -2.08
CA SER A 49 -1.69 14.27 -1.33
C SER A 49 -0.34 14.34 -0.63
N VAL A 50 0.16 13.22 -0.11
CA VAL A 50 1.38 13.19 0.70
C VAL A 50 2.63 13.27 -0.17
N PHE A 51 2.64 12.54 -1.29
CA PHE A 51 3.83 12.42 -2.14
C PHE A 51 3.78 13.31 -3.40
N SER A 52 2.83 14.23 -3.52
CA SER A 52 2.74 15.14 -4.67
C SER A 52 4.06 15.87 -4.94
N PRO A 53 4.64 15.81 -6.15
CA PRO A 53 5.88 16.55 -6.47
C PRO A 53 5.73 18.07 -6.39
N LYS A 54 4.49 18.58 -6.48
CA LYS A 54 4.20 20.02 -6.45
C LYS A 54 4.02 20.56 -5.02
N LYS A 55 3.42 19.76 -4.14
CA LYS A 55 3.10 20.16 -2.76
C LYS A 55 3.24 18.96 -1.84
N SER A 56 4.47 18.46 -1.74
CA SER A 56 4.78 17.28 -0.95
C SER A 56 4.64 17.56 0.54
N LYS A 57 4.13 16.57 1.27
CA LYS A 57 4.21 16.51 2.74
C LYS A 57 5.37 15.63 3.20
N LEU A 58 5.78 14.70 2.35
CA LEU A 58 6.91 13.81 2.58
C LEU A 58 7.76 13.75 1.30
N ALA A 59 8.92 14.37 1.34
CA ALA A 59 9.89 14.30 0.26
C ALA A 59 10.72 13.02 0.41
N LEU A 60 10.82 12.22 -0.65
CA LEU A 60 11.63 11.00 -0.69
C LEU A 60 13.08 11.27 -1.17
N ASN A 61 13.33 12.47 -1.66
CA ASN A 61 14.61 13.01 -2.13
C ASN A 61 14.58 14.55 -2.01
N ASP A 62 15.57 15.25 -2.53
CA ASP A 62 15.72 16.71 -2.34
C ASP A 62 14.78 17.56 -3.21
N LEU A 63 14.06 16.95 -4.18
CA LEU A 63 13.18 17.62 -5.14
C LEU A 63 13.84 18.79 -5.90
N SER A 64 15.18 18.77 -6.01
CA SER A 64 16.02 19.84 -6.52
C SER A 64 15.93 19.99 -8.05
N GLY A 65 15.62 18.90 -8.76
CA GLY A 65 15.55 18.86 -10.22
C GLY A 65 14.42 17.99 -10.76
N GLU A 66 14.28 17.95 -12.09
CA GLU A 66 13.23 17.16 -12.75
C GLU A 66 13.36 15.66 -12.46
N THR A 67 14.58 15.11 -12.50
CA THR A 67 14.84 13.70 -12.17
C THR A 67 14.30 13.30 -10.80
N GLU A 68 14.52 14.13 -9.79
CA GLU A 68 14.06 13.86 -8.42
C GLU A 68 12.54 14.01 -8.29
N LYS A 69 11.95 14.99 -9.00
CA LYS A 69 10.49 15.17 -9.06
C LYS A 69 9.81 14.01 -9.77
N ASP A 70 10.42 13.46 -10.81
CA ASP A 70 9.93 12.29 -11.53
C ASP A 70 10.02 11.04 -10.65
N GLU A 71 11.12 10.87 -9.91
CA GLU A 71 11.23 9.78 -8.94
C GLU A 71 10.16 9.89 -7.84
N GLN A 72 9.96 11.08 -7.29
CA GLN A 72 8.90 11.36 -6.31
C GLN A 72 7.52 11.04 -6.90
N ALA A 73 7.24 11.45 -8.14
CA ALA A 73 6.00 11.15 -8.84
C ALA A 73 5.82 9.65 -9.07
N GLY A 74 6.89 8.95 -9.45
CA GLY A 74 6.92 7.51 -9.63
C GLY A 74 6.55 6.78 -8.34
N PHE A 75 7.18 7.14 -7.22
CA PHE A 75 6.84 6.56 -5.93
C PHE A 75 5.41 6.91 -5.51
N MET A 76 4.96 8.15 -5.68
CA MET A 76 3.55 8.52 -5.45
C MET A 76 2.60 7.54 -6.16
N HIS A 77 2.84 7.26 -7.44
CA HIS A 77 2.03 6.30 -8.20
C HIS A 77 2.17 4.86 -7.70
N LEU A 78 3.36 4.42 -7.30
CA LEU A 78 3.56 3.08 -6.71
C LEU A 78 2.79 2.92 -5.39
N PHE A 79 2.82 3.93 -4.51
CA PHE A 79 2.05 3.93 -3.27
C PHE A 79 0.54 3.91 -3.55
N MET A 80 0.06 4.74 -4.49
CA MET A 80 -1.33 4.74 -4.91
C MET A 80 -1.75 3.37 -5.47
N GLY A 81 -0.92 2.81 -6.35
CA GLY A 81 -1.14 1.51 -6.97
C GLY A 81 -1.18 0.37 -5.95
N ALA A 82 -0.28 0.39 -4.95
CA ALA A 82 -0.29 -0.58 -3.85
C ALA A 82 -1.62 -0.57 -3.10
N VAL A 83 -2.18 0.60 -2.81
CA VAL A 83 -3.50 0.70 -2.17
C VAL A 83 -4.59 0.18 -3.11
N LEU A 84 -4.65 0.67 -4.35
CA LEU A 84 -5.74 0.38 -5.29
C LEU A 84 -5.76 -1.09 -5.73
N ALA A 85 -4.59 -1.71 -5.92
CA ALA A 85 -4.46 -3.07 -6.42
C ALA A 85 -4.37 -4.10 -5.29
N LEU A 86 -3.83 -3.75 -4.12
CA LEU A 86 -3.59 -4.71 -3.04
C LEU A 86 -4.61 -4.57 -1.92
N ARG A 87 -4.68 -3.38 -1.29
CA ARG A 87 -5.54 -3.15 -0.13
C ARG A 87 -7.01 -3.21 -0.49
N ASN A 88 -7.45 -2.38 -1.43
CA ASN A 88 -8.87 -2.16 -1.70
C ASN A 88 -9.58 -3.46 -2.12
N PRO A 89 -9.07 -4.26 -3.08
CA PRO A 89 -9.74 -5.49 -3.48
C PRO A 89 -9.82 -6.48 -2.31
N ARG A 90 -8.73 -6.65 -1.54
CA ARG A 90 -8.68 -7.60 -0.41
C ARG A 90 -9.52 -7.18 0.79
N ALA A 91 -9.84 -5.88 0.93
CA ALA A 91 -10.75 -5.36 1.93
C ALA A 91 -12.23 -5.58 1.56
N HIS A 92 -12.54 -5.69 0.26
CA HIS A 92 -13.92 -5.78 -0.24
C HIS A 92 -14.31 -7.18 -0.73
N ALA A 93 -13.35 -8.07 -0.99
CA ALA A 93 -13.60 -9.43 -1.44
C ALA A 93 -12.60 -10.42 -0.85
N ILE A 94 -12.98 -11.70 -0.88
CA ILE A 94 -12.12 -12.81 -0.49
C ILE A 94 -11.27 -13.23 -1.70
N PHE A 95 -9.95 -13.18 -1.53
CA PHE A 95 -8.96 -13.64 -2.49
C PHE A 95 -8.35 -14.96 -2.02
N ASP A 96 -8.03 -15.84 -2.97
CA ASP A 96 -7.31 -17.10 -2.74
C ASP A 96 -5.82 -16.87 -3.01
N ASP A 97 -5.19 -16.06 -2.16
CA ASP A 97 -3.77 -15.75 -2.30
C ASP A 97 -2.92 -16.98 -1.98
N SER A 98 -1.94 -17.27 -2.84
CA SER A 98 -0.93 -18.30 -2.59
C SER A 98 0.17 -17.74 -1.66
N PRO A 99 0.94 -18.61 -1.00
CA PRO A 99 2.09 -18.17 -0.20
C PRO A 99 3.08 -17.32 -0.99
N GLU A 100 3.36 -17.69 -2.25
CA GLU A 100 4.31 -17.01 -3.13
C GLU A 100 3.81 -15.61 -3.50
N MET A 101 2.53 -15.49 -3.90
CA MET A 101 1.92 -14.18 -4.18
C MET A 101 1.94 -13.28 -2.95
N ALA A 102 1.63 -13.83 -1.77
CA ALA A 102 1.67 -13.05 -0.53
C ALA A 102 3.08 -12.58 -0.19
N LEU A 103 4.10 -13.43 -0.38
CA LEU A 103 5.49 -13.06 -0.19
C LEU A 103 5.90 -11.90 -1.11
N ASP A 104 5.57 -11.98 -2.40
CA ASP A 104 5.91 -10.94 -3.38
C ASP A 104 5.27 -9.60 -3.04
N TYR A 105 3.98 -9.60 -2.69
CA TYR A 105 3.27 -8.38 -2.31
C TYR A 105 3.79 -7.80 -1.00
N ILE A 106 4.08 -8.62 0.00
CA ILE A 106 4.64 -8.16 1.27
C ILE A 106 6.07 -7.61 1.06
N ALA A 107 6.88 -8.24 0.21
CA ALA A 107 8.20 -7.74 -0.14
C ALA A 107 8.12 -6.38 -0.86
N PHE A 108 7.18 -6.22 -1.78
CA PHE A 108 6.91 -4.95 -2.44
C PHE A 108 6.47 -3.86 -1.46
N LEU A 109 5.48 -4.14 -0.60
CA LEU A 109 5.04 -3.20 0.44
C LEU A 109 6.17 -2.84 1.41
N SER A 110 7.01 -3.80 1.76
CA SER A 110 8.20 -3.58 2.58
C SER A 110 9.23 -2.69 1.88
N ARG A 111 9.39 -2.81 0.55
CA ARG A 111 10.25 -1.92 -0.22
C ARG A 111 9.75 -0.48 -0.22
N LEU A 112 8.42 -0.28 -0.32
CA LEU A 112 7.81 1.05 -0.21
C LEU A 112 8.01 1.64 1.20
N ALA A 113 7.80 0.86 2.26
CA ALA A 113 8.05 1.30 3.63
C ALA A 113 9.51 1.74 3.83
N LYS A 114 10.47 0.94 3.36
CA LYS A 114 11.91 1.29 3.41
C LYS A 114 12.24 2.56 2.64
N ARG A 115 11.55 2.82 1.52
CA ARG A 115 11.73 4.08 0.79
C ARG A 115 11.21 5.25 1.61
N LEU A 116 10.07 5.08 2.28
CA LEU A 116 9.52 6.09 3.18
C LEU A 116 10.44 6.36 4.38
N ASP A 117 11.14 5.35 4.91
CA ASP A 117 12.13 5.54 6.00
C ASP A 117 13.24 6.52 5.63
N SER A 118 13.62 6.58 4.34
CA SER A 118 14.61 7.54 3.83
C SER A 118 14.04 8.94 3.56
N GLY A 119 12.73 9.12 3.67
CA GLY A 119 12.07 10.39 3.37
C GLY A 119 12.01 11.33 4.58
N ALA A 120 11.85 12.62 4.30
CA ALA A 120 11.72 13.67 5.30
C ALA A 120 10.41 14.43 5.15
N ARG A 121 9.86 14.91 6.28
CA ARG A 121 8.72 15.82 6.28
C ARG A 121 9.16 17.20 5.80
N VAL A 122 8.33 17.80 4.93
CA VAL A 122 8.53 19.12 4.32
C VAL A 122 7.41 20.08 4.67
#